data_AF-A0A3C1VSK0-F1
#
_entry.id   AF-A0A3C1VSK0-F1
#
_cell.length_a   1.000
_cell.length_b   1.000
_cell.length_c   1.000
_cell.angle_alpha   90.00
_cell.angle_beta   90.00
_cell.angle_gamma   90.00
#
_symmetry.space_group_name_H-M   'P 1'
#
loop_
_entity.id
_entity.type
_entity.pdbx_description
1 polymer ?
#
loop_
_entity_poly.entity_id
_entity_poly.type
_entity_poly.pdbx_seq_one_letter_code
_entity_poly.pdbx_strand_id
1 'polypeptide(L)'
;IDVFPSEPKSNDEEFLSLLREFDNCIITPHVGGSTMEAQENIGIEVSEKLVKYSDNGSSFTSVNFPEVSLPAHPGHHRLLHIHENVPGVLSQINNVFSETGINITSQYLQTNDKVGYVVMDIHEQYSEIALQRLNQVNGTIRCRVLF
;
A
#
# COMPACT_ATOMS: atom_id res chain seq x y z
N ILE A 1 -18.58 -27.37 -7.05
CA ILE A 1 -17.63 -26.47 -7.73
C ILE A 1 -18.14 -25.07 -7.55
N ASP A 2 -17.30 -24.15 -7.05
CA ASP A 2 -17.71 -22.80 -6.68
C ASP A 2 -17.17 -21.72 -7.62
N VAL A 3 -16.00 -21.95 -8.23
CA VAL A 3 -15.34 -20.99 -9.15
C VAL A 3 -15.20 -21.58 -10.54
N PHE A 4 -15.30 -20.73 -11.57
CA PHE A 4 -15.31 -21.15 -12.97
C PHE A 4 -14.43 -20.25 -13.86
N PRO A 5 -13.92 -20.74 -15.01
CA PRO A 5 -13.08 -19.92 -15.89
C PRO A 5 -13.77 -18.68 -16.49
N SER A 6 -15.09 -18.77 -16.67
CA SER A 6 -15.95 -17.66 -17.09
C SER A 6 -17.14 -17.63 -16.14
N GLU A 7 -17.34 -16.50 -15.49
CA GLU A 7 -18.42 -16.27 -14.53
C GLU A 7 -19.35 -15.17 -15.06
N PRO A 8 -20.67 -15.25 -14.77
CA PRO A 8 -21.60 -14.17 -15.08
C PRO A 8 -21.13 -12.86 -14.45
N LYS A 9 -21.28 -11.73 -15.14
CA LYS A 9 -20.89 -10.42 -14.61
C LYS A 9 -21.84 -9.91 -13.54
N SER A 10 -23.06 -10.43 -13.52
CA SER A 10 -24.11 -10.08 -12.58
C SER A 10 -25.08 -11.25 -12.40
N ASN A 11 -25.97 -11.13 -11.42
CA ASN A 11 -27.00 -12.14 -11.14
C ASN A 11 -28.07 -12.24 -12.24
N ASP A 12 -28.13 -11.28 -13.16
CA ASP A 12 -29.11 -11.24 -14.25
C ASP A 12 -28.63 -11.97 -15.53
N GLU A 13 -27.37 -12.41 -15.56
CA GLU A 13 -26.79 -13.14 -16.68
C GLU A 13 -26.87 -14.66 -16.46
N GLU A 14 -27.18 -15.42 -17.52
CA GLU A 14 -27.25 -16.87 -17.42
C GLU A 14 -25.86 -17.48 -17.21
N PHE A 15 -25.72 -18.36 -16.21
CA PHE A 15 -24.52 -19.17 -16.01
C PHE A 15 -24.48 -20.35 -16.97
N LEU A 16 -23.44 -20.42 -17.81
CA LEU A 16 -23.24 -21.51 -18.78
C LEU A 16 -22.08 -22.41 -18.34
N SER A 17 -22.36 -23.71 -18.15
CA SER A 17 -21.35 -24.72 -17.84
C SER A 17 -21.85 -26.11 -18.20
N LEU A 18 -20.99 -26.96 -18.79
CA LEU A 18 -21.29 -28.37 -19.07
C LEU A 18 -21.64 -29.14 -17.79
N LEU A 19 -21.15 -28.67 -16.63
CA LEU A 19 -21.42 -29.32 -15.35
C LEU A 19 -22.90 -29.26 -14.93
N ARG A 20 -23.72 -28.41 -15.57
CA ARG A 20 -25.17 -28.34 -15.36
C ARG A 20 -25.89 -29.63 -15.76
N GLU A 21 -25.28 -30.47 -16.61
CA GLU A 21 -25.88 -31.74 -17.07
C GLU A 21 -25.80 -32.87 -16.02
N PHE A 22 -25.07 -32.67 -14.92
CA PHE A 22 -24.78 -33.74 -13.95
C PHE A 22 -25.50 -33.49 -12.63
N ASP A 23 -26.55 -34.27 -12.36
CA ASP A 23 -27.37 -34.16 -11.14
C ASP A 23 -26.58 -34.43 -9.84
N ASN A 24 -25.47 -35.15 -9.92
CA ASN A 24 -24.58 -35.43 -8.79
C ASN A 24 -23.51 -34.34 -8.56
N CYS A 25 -23.59 -33.21 -9.27
CA CYS A 25 -22.67 -32.08 -9.13
C CYS A 25 -23.32 -30.94 -8.33
N ILE A 26 -22.74 -30.59 -7.19
CA ILE A 26 -23.12 -29.37 -6.46
C ILE A 26 -22.37 -28.19 -7.07
N ILE A 27 -23.10 -27.24 -7.64
CA ILE A 27 -22.58 -26.00 -8.23
C ILE A 27 -23.03 -24.82 -7.36
N THR A 28 -22.10 -23.95 -7.00
CA THR A 28 -22.37 -22.75 -6.20
C THR A 28 -21.81 -21.52 -6.92
N PRO A 29 -22.46 -20.35 -6.83
CA PRO A 29 -22.12 -19.18 -7.63
C PRO A 29 -21.01 -18.31 -7.00
N HIS A 30 -19.81 -18.85 -6.82
CA HIS A 30 -18.66 -18.17 -6.22
C HIS A 30 -18.98 -17.54 -4.86
N VAL A 31 -19.57 -18.34 -3.98
CA VAL A 31 -20.04 -17.91 -2.66
C VAL A 31 -19.28 -18.56 -1.50
N GLY A 32 -18.16 -19.24 -1.77
CA GLY A 32 -17.37 -19.92 -0.75
C GLY A 32 -16.93 -19.02 0.41
N GLY A 33 -16.75 -17.72 0.17
CA GLY A 33 -16.45 -16.72 1.20
C GLY A 33 -17.59 -15.73 1.49
N SER A 34 -18.78 -15.93 0.92
CA SER A 34 -19.88 -14.95 0.98
C SER A 34 -20.75 -15.16 2.22
N THR A 35 -20.15 -15.04 3.40
CA THR A 35 -20.84 -15.12 4.71
C THR A 35 -20.78 -13.78 5.46
N MET A 36 -21.69 -13.58 6.42
CA MET A 36 -21.71 -12.35 7.22
C MET A 36 -20.45 -12.23 8.09
N GLU A 37 -19.97 -13.35 8.61
CA GLU A 37 -18.74 -13.44 9.39
C GLU A 37 -17.51 -13.11 8.54
N ALA A 38 -17.48 -13.53 7.27
CA ALA A 38 -16.41 -13.15 6.35
C ALA A 38 -16.45 -11.65 6.04
N GLN A 39 -17.64 -11.08 5.81
CA GLN A 39 -17.79 -9.63 5.59
C GLN A 39 -17.35 -8.79 6.80
N GLU A 40 -17.65 -9.24 8.02
CA GLU A 40 -17.16 -8.59 9.25
C GLU A 40 -15.63 -8.60 9.32
N ASN A 41 -15.02 -9.76 9.09
CA ASN A 41 -13.56 -9.90 9.09
C ASN A 41 -12.89 -9.05 8.00
N ILE A 42 -13.46 -9.01 6.78
CA ILE A 42 -12.96 -8.16 5.69
C ILE A 42 -13.04 -6.69 6.10
N GLY A 43 -14.14 -6.27 6.72
CA GLY A 43 -14.33 -4.91 7.22
C GLY A 43 -13.23 -4.51 8.20
N ILE A 44 -12.91 -5.38 9.16
CA ILE A 44 -11.83 -5.16 10.14
C ILE A 44 -10.47 -5.14 9.44
N GLU A 45 -10.15 -6.17 8.66
CA GLU A 45 -8.84 -6.34 8.03
C GLU A 45 -8.48 -5.16 7.11
N VAL A 46 -9.39 -4.77 6.23
CA VAL A 46 -9.16 -3.67 5.28
C VAL A 46 -9.07 -2.34 6.00
N SER A 47 -9.95 -2.10 6.99
CA SER A 47 -9.91 -0.87 7.78
C SER A 47 -8.61 -0.74 8.55
N GLU A 48 -8.11 -1.82 9.16
CA GLU A 48 -6.81 -1.82 9.83
C GLU A 48 -5.65 -1.50 8.88
N LYS A 49 -5.66 -2.04 7.66
CA LYS A 49 -4.64 -1.70 6.64
C LYS A 49 -4.68 -0.22 6.29
N LEU A 50 -5.87 0.35 6.10
CA LEU A 50 -6.04 1.77 5.81
C LEU A 50 -5.58 2.65 6.97
N VAL A 51 -5.91 2.29 8.21
CA VAL A 51 -5.48 3.00 9.42
C VAL A 51 -3.96 2.92 9.56
N LYS A 52 -3.35 1.73 9.42
CA LYS A 52 -1.89 1.57 9.48
C LYS A 52 -1.18 2.40 8.42
N TYR A 53 -1.63 2.37 7.16
CA TYR A 53 -1.07 3.22 6.12
C TYR A 53 -1.27 4.72 6.43
N SER A 54 -2.45 5.10 6.95
CA SER A 54 -2.75 6.47 7.34
C SER A 54 -1.80 6.98 8.42
N ASP A 55 -1.53 6.16 9.44
CA ASP A 55 -0.91 6.61 10.69
C ASP A 55 0.59 6.39 10.71
N ASN A 56 1.09 5.30 10.09
CA ASN A 56 2.51 4.98 10.09
C ASN A 56 3.10 4.68 8.70
N GLY A 57 2.30 4.79 7.64
CA GLY A 57 2.77 4.59 6.26
C GLY A 57 3.02 3.14 5.88
N SER A 58 2.60 2.17 6.69
CA SER A 58 2.77 0.76 6.32
C SER A 58 1.94 0.43 5.09
N SER A 59 2.58 -0.07 4.05
CA SER A 59 1.98 -0.61 2.83
C SER A 59 2.09 -2.13 2.74
N PHE A 60 2.37 -2.80 3.87
CA PHE A 60 2.44 -4.25 3.96
C PHE A 60 1.13 -4.90 3.48
N THR A 61 1.23 -5.97 2.68
CA THR A 61 0.11 -6.64 1.98
C THR A 61 -0.61 -5.79 0.93
N SER A 62 -0.05 -4.65 0.52
CA SER A 62 -0.60 -3.90 -0.61
C SER A 62 -0.50 -4.71 -1.90
N VAL A 63 -1.59 -4.76 -2.66
CA VAL A 63 -1.68 -5.55 -3.90
C VAL A 63 -1.07 -4.84 -5.11
N ASN A 64 -0.77 -3.56 -5.01
CA ASN A 64 -0.35 -2.73 -6.14
C ASN A 64 0.75 -1.71 -5.81
N PHE A 65 1.36 -1.80 -4.63
CA PHE A 65 2.31 -0.82 -4.13
C PHE A 65 3.51 -1.51 -3.47
N PRO A 66 4.73 -0.93 -3.49
CA PRO A 66 5.86 -1.51 -2.78
C PRO A 66 5.54 -1.71 -1.30
N GLU A 67 5.86 -2.89 -0.77
CA GLU A 67 5.52 -3.27 0.60
C GLU A 67 6.57 -2.74 1.56
N VAL A 68 6.20 -1.75 2.37
CA VAL A 68 7.08 -1.14 3.36
C VAL A 68 6.39 -1.18 4.70
N SER A 69 7.13 -1.58 5.73
CA SER A 69 6.68 -1.48 7.11
C SER A 69 7.87 -1.15 7.99
N LEU A 70 7.82 0.02 8.63
CA LEU A 70 8.85 0.49 9.54
C LEU A 70 8.21 0.61 10.94
N PRO A 71 8.79 -0.02 11.99
CA PRO A 71 8.28 0.13 13.35
C PRO A 71 8.14 1.62 13.72
N ALA A 72 7.15 2.00 14.53
CA ALA A 72 7.00 3.40 14.95
C ALA A 72 8.10 3.78 15.96
N HIS A 73 8.59 5.01 15.87
CA HIS A 73 9.60 5.58 16.78
C HIS A 73 9.01 6.81 17.49
N PRO A 74 8.67 6.74 18.79
CA PRO A 74 8.15 7.88 19.54
C PRO A 74 9.13 9.06 19.54
N GLY A 75 8.64 10.29 19.42
CA GLY A 75 9.46 11.51 19.40
C GLY A 75 10.08 11.83 18.03
N HIS A 76 9.57 11.21 16.96
CA HIS A 76 10.01 11.40 15.59
C HIS A 76 8.80 11.65 14.69
N HIS A 77 8.99 12.48 13.66
CA HIS A 77 8.04 12.58 12.56
C HIS A 77 8.47 11.64 11.43
N ARG A 78 7.48 11.02 10.81
CA ARG A 78 7.67 10.08 9.71
C ARG A 78 7.39 10.74 8.37
N LEU A 79 8.34 10.66 7.46
CA LEU A 79 8.22 11.12 6.09
C LEU A 79 7.97 9.93 5.16
N LEU A 80 6.90 10.05 4.39
CA LEU A 80 6.57 9.13 3.31
C LEU A 80 6.94 9.81 1.98
N HIS A 81 7.69 9.12 1.12
CA HIS A 81 8.08 9.65 -0.19
C HIS A 81 7.84 8.62 -1.29
N ILE A 82 6.86 8.92 -2.15
CA ILE A 82 6.52 8.14 -3.34
C ILE A 82 7.13 8.83 -4.54
N HIS A 83 7.86 8.08 -5.36
CA HIS A 83 8.57 8.60 -6.53
C HIS A 83 8.54 7.64 -7.70
N GLU A 84 8.80 8.14 -8.90
CA GLU A 84 9.09 7.33 -10.08
C GLU A 84 10.38 6.52 -9.85
N ASN A 85 10.38 5.26 -10.29
CA ASN A 85 11.56 4.40 -10.15
C ASN A 85 12.62 4.73 -11.23
N VAL A 86 13.26 5.89 -11.10
CA VAL A 86 14.34 6.36 -12.00
C VAL A 86 15.67 6.53 -11.25
N PRO A 87 16.82 6.28 -11.91
CA PRO A 87 18.12 6.39 -11.27
C PRO A 87 18.39 7.77 -10.66
N GLY A 88 18.99 7.78 -9.47
CA GLY A 88 19.45 9.01 -8.81
C GLY A 88 18.44 9.67 -7.86
N VAL A 89 17.16 9.27 -7.86
CA VAL A 89 16.15 9.86 -6.96
C VAL A 89 16.52 9.66 -5.49
N LEU A 90 16.92 8.45 -5.09
CA LEU A 90 17.35 8.20 -3.70
C LEU A 90 18.56 9.06 -3.28
N SER A 91 19.47 9.33 -4.21
CA SER A 91 20.61 10.23 -3.96
C SER A 91 20.13 11.66 -3.73
N GLN A 92 19.21 12.16 -4.57
CA GLN A 92 18.60 13.48 -4.38
C GLN A 92 17.83 13.59 -3.05
N ILE A 93 17.07 12.56 -2.68
CA ILE A 93 16.38 12.49 -1.39
C ILE A 93 17.40 12.61 -0.25
N ASN A 94 18.46 11.80 -0.25
CA ASN A 94 19.49 11.84 0.79
C ASN A 94 20.24 13.18 0.84
N ASN A 95 20.45 13.83 -0.31
CA ASN A 95 21.07 15.15 -0.39
C ASN A 95 20.22 16.24 0.27
N VAL A 96 18.89 16.15 0.21
CA VAL A 96 18.00 17.08 0.94
C VAL A 96 18.32 17.06 2.43
N PHE A 97 18.52 15.89 3.02
CA PHE A 97 18.82 15.74 4.44
C PHE A 97 20.26 16.17 4.78
N SER A 98 21.23 15.86 3.91
CA SER A 98 22.63 16.26 4.15
C SER A 98 22.84 17.78 4.06
N GLU A 99 22.20 18.47 3.12
CA GLU A 99 22.29 19.93 2.97
C GLU A 99 21.59 20.70 4.09
N THR A 100 20.54 20.12 4.67
CA THR A 100 19.78 20.72 5.77
C THR A 100 20.32 20.34 7.15
N GLY A 101 21.31 19.42 7.21
CA GLY A 101 21.87 18.93 8.47
C GLY A 101 20.88 18.08 9.29
N ILE A 102 19.88 17.47 8.65
CA ILE A 102 18.86 16.64 9.31
C ILE A 102 19.35 15.19 9.35
N ASN A 103 19.35 14.59 10.54
CA ASN A 103 19.65 13.17 10.68
C ASN A 103 18.41 12.30 10.39
N ILE A 104 18.59 11.25 9.59
CA ILE A 104 17.60 10.19 9.37
C ILE A 104 17.85 9.10 10.42
N THR A 105 16.85 8.83 11.26
CA THR A 105 16.97 7.86 12.36
C THR A 105 16.71 6.44 11.89
N SER A 106 15.77 6.29 10.97
CA SER A 106 15.43 5.02 10.34
C SER A 106 14.94 5.29 8.92
N GLN A 107 15.18 4.35 8.01
CA GLN A 107 14.66 4.43 6.66
C GLN A 107 14.40 3.02 6.12
N TYR A 108 13.38 2.89 5.29
CA TYR A 108 13.13 1.67 4.52
C TYR A 108 12.58 2.04 3.15
N LEU A 109 13.26 1.57 2.10
CA LEU A 109 12.90 1.77 0.71
C LEU A 109 12.54 0.43 0.09
N GLN A 110 11.44 0.41 -0.65
CA GLN A 110 11.15 -0.66 -1.59
C GLN A 110 10.68 -0.05 -2.92
N THR A 111 10.96 -0.74 -4.02
CA THR A 111 10.56 -0.32 -5.37
C THR A 111 9.81 -1.44 -6.08
N ASN A 112 9.02 -1.07 -7.08
CA ASN A 112 8.55 -1.96 -8.14
C ASN A 112 8.89 -1.33 -9.50
N ASP A 113 8.38 -1.91 -10.60
CA ASP A 113 8.71 -1.45 -11.96
C ASP A 113 8.34 0.02 -12.24
N LYS A 114 7.40 0.60 -11.48
CA LYS A 114 6.87 1.94 -11.74
C LYS A 114 7.30 2.95 -10.69
N VAL A 115 7.26 2.58 -9.41
CA VAL A 115 7.42 3.51 -8.30
C VAL A 115 8.38 2.99 -7.24
N GLY A 116 9.08 3.92 -6.60
CA GLY A 116 9.74 3.72 -5.33
C GLY A 116 8.93 4.32 -4.18
N TYR A 117 8.96 3.63 -3.04
CA TYR A 117 8.36 4.09 -1.80
C TYR A 117 9.38 4.00 -0.68
N VAL A 118 9.73 5.15 -0.12
CA VAL A 118 10.62 5.22 1.04
C VAL A 118 9.89 5.86 2.22
N VAL A 119 10.04 5.22 3.37
CA VAL A 119 9.57 5.68 4.67
C VAL A 119 10.79 6.03 5.51
N MET A 120 10.82 7.21 6.11
CA MET A 120 11.97 7.75 6.84
C MET A 120 11.52 8.40 8.14
N ASP A 121 12.22 8.17 9.25
CA ASP A 121 11.97 8.88 10.50
C ASP A 121 13.05 9.95 10.75
N ILE A 122 12.60 11.15 11.11
CA ILE A 122 13.46 12.29 11.46
C ILE A 122 12.96 12.94 12.76
N HIS A 123 13.77 13.81 13.36
CA HIS A 123 13.30 14.58 14.52
C HIS A 123 12.19 15.57 14.13
N GLU A 124 11.20 15.72 15.02
CA GLU A 124 9.95 16.45 14.78
C GLU A 124 10.14 17.88 14.26
N GLN A 125 11.13 18.59 14.82
CA GLN A 125 11.42 19.99 14.50
C GLN A 125 11.80 20.27 13.04
N TYR A 126 12.08 19.24 12.24
CA TYR A 126 12.54 19.39 10.85
C TYR A 126 11.52 18.95 9.80
N SER A 127 10.32 18.50 10.19
CA SER A 127 9.37 17.89 9.25
C SER A 127 8.88 18.83 8.16
N GLU A 128 8.64 20.10 8.48
CA GLU A 128 8.12 21.07 7.52
C GLU A 128 9.14 21.40 6.43
N ILE A 129 10.38 21.69 6.82
CA ILE A 129 11.46 21.99 5.86
C ILE A 129 11.82 20.77 5.02
N ALA A 130 11.87 19.57 5.63
CA ALA A 130 12.12 18.34 4.90
C ALA A 130 11.02 18.05 3.88
N LEU A 131 9.75 18.17 4.26
CA LEU A 131 8.62 17.97 3.35
C LEU A 131 8.67 18.92 2.15
N GLN A 132 8.92 20.22 2.38
CA GLN A 132 9.00 21.21 1.30
C GLN A 132 10.11 20.88 0.31
N ARG A 133 11.30 20.51 0.80
CA ARG A 133 12.45 20.16 -0.06
C ARG A 133 12.24 18.85 -0.81
N LEU A 134 11.69 17.84 -0.14
CA LEU A 134 11.39 16.55 -0.77
C LEU A 134 10.38 16.69 -1.91
N ASN A 135 9.36 17.53 -1.79
CA ASN A 135 8.42 17.80 -2.89
C ASN A 135 9.08 18.42 -4.14
N GLN A 136 10.30 18.93 -4.04
CA GLN A 136 11.05 19.50 -5.16
C GLN A 136 11.99 18.50 -5.83
N VAL A 137 12.17 17.30 -5.27
CA VAL A 137 13.01 16.25 -5.86
C VAL A 137 12.38 15.79 -7.19
N ASN A 138 13.20 15.72 -8.24
CA ASN A 138 12.72 15.29 -9.55
C ASN A 138 12.25 13.84 -9.51
N GLY A 139 11.11 13.56 -10.13
CA GLY A 139 10.44 12.24 -10.07
C GLY A 139 9.58 12.02 -8.83
N THR A 140 9.42 13.02 -7.95
CA THR A 140 8.48 12.92 -6.82
C THR A 140 7.04 12.85 -7.30
N ILE A 141 6.32 11.84 -6.82
CA ILE A 141 4.88 11.67 -7.06
C ILE A 141 4.09 12.26 -5.89
N ARG A 142 4.49 11.92 -4.65
CA ARG A 142 3.81 12.42 -3.44
C ARG A 142 4.71 12.30 -2.21
N CYS A 143 4.70 13.35 -1.39
CA CYS A 143 5.28 13.33 -0.05
C CYS A 143 4.23 13.59 1.02
N ARG A 144 4.39 13.00 2.21
CA ARG A 144 3.52 13.22 3.37
C ARG A 144 4.33 13.13 4.67
N VAL A 145 3.96 13.93 5.67
CA VAL A 145 4.43 13.81 7.05
C VAL A 145 3.36 13.10 7.87
N LEU A 146 3.77 12.17 8.72
CA LEU A 146 2.96 11.56 9.77
C LEU A 146 3.53 11.95 11.14
N PHE A 147 2.65 12.02 12.13
CA PHE A 147 2.90 12.51 13.49
C PHE A 147 2.71 11.38 14.49
#